data_AF-A0A4Y2Q658-F1
#
_entry.id   AF-A0A4Y2Q658-F1
#
_cell.length_a   1.000
_cell.length_b   1.000
_cell.length_c   1.000
_cell.angle_alpha   90.00
_cell.angle_beta   90.00
_cell.angle_gamma   90.00
#
_symmetry.space_group_name_H-M   'P 1'
#
loop_
_entity.id
_entity.type
_entity.pdbx_description
1 polymer ?
#
loop_
_entity_poly.entity_id
_entity_poly.type
_entity_poly.pdbx_seq_one_letter_code
_entity_poly.pdbx_strand_id
1 'polypeptide(L)'
;MKTLSKTRERFYCDRLRADVEKWCRECHACGARKGPKTRTKGRLQRYNVGAPFERMALDILGPLPVTTRGNRYVLVLMDYFTKWSADHEATGCTPAHMLFGRTLRLPCDILFGRPSDTPSSPNEYLNNLEARLESVHAFARERIKLASERMKTRYDSGATGHHFKEGDQVWMYNPKRRRGLSPKLQQNWEGPYTIVKKLNDVI
;
A
#
# COMPACT_ATOMS: atom_id res chain seq x y z
N MET A 1 12.33 -14.74 29.37
CA MET A 1 11.02 -15.45 29.25
C MET A 1 10.47 -15.69 30.64
N LYS A 2 9.21 -15.29 30.94
CA LYS A 2 8.66 -15.35 32.32
C LYS A 2 8.60 -16.78 32.87
N THR A 3 8.23 -17.76 32.04
CA THR A 3 8.17 -19.18 32.43
C THR A 3 9.52 -19.70 32.89
N LEU A 4 10.59 -19.44 32.12
CA LEU A 4 11.96 -19.87 32.48
C LEU A 4 12.42 -19.31 33.82
N SER A 5 12.12 -18.03 34.09
CA SER A 5 12.49 -17.39 35.36
C SER A 5 11.87 -18.12 36.55
N LYS A 6 10.56 -18.40 36.48
CA LYS A 6 9.84 -19.13 37.54
C LYS A 6 10.31 -20.57 37.70
N THR A 7 10.59 -21.27 36.61
CA THR A 7 11.06 -22.67 36.68
C THR A 7 12.43 -22.75 37.36
N ARG A 8 13.32 -21.78 37.09
CA ARG A 8 14.67 -21.71 37.70
C ARG A 8 14.68 -21.44 39.20
N GLU A 9 13.61 -20.89 39.77
CA GLU A 9 13.50 -20.68 41.22
C GLU A 9 13.42 -22.00 42.00
N ARG A 10 12.99 -23.10 41.34
CA ARG A 10 12.70 -24.37 42.00
C ARG A 10 13.38 -25.58 41.37
N PHE A 11 13.81 -25.49 40.12
CA PHE A 11 14.32 -26.63 39.36
C PHE A 11 15.55 -26.26 38.53
N TYR A 12 16.46 -27.23 38.39
CA TYR A 12 17.62 -27.17 37.51
C TYR A 12 17.79 -28.50 36.78
N CYS A 13 17.99 -28.45 35.47
CA CYS A 13 18.35 -29.60 34.64
C CYS A 13 19.16 -29.12 33.42
N ASP A 14 19.91 -30.04 32.80
CA ASP A 14 20.59 -29.74 31.54
C ASP A 14 19.58 -29.31 30.47
N ARG A 15 19.95 -28.32 29.66
CA ARG A 15 19.11 -27.74 28.59
C ARG A 15 17.71 -27.24 29.04
N LEU A 16 17.48 -26.97 30.32
CA LEU A 16 16.21 -26.45 30.86
C LEU A 16 15.60 -25.33 30.01
N ARG A 17 16.44 -24.40 29.52
CA ARG A 17 15.98 -23.31 28.67
C ARG A 17 15.36 -23.82 27.36
N ALA A 18 16.01 -24.76 26.69
CA ALA A 18 15.53 -25.34 25.43
C ALA A 18 14.20 -26.07 25.65
N ASP A 19 14.06 -26.81 26.75
CA ASP A 19 12.83 -27.54 27.08
C ASP A 19 11.67 -26.60 27.38
N VAL A 20 11.89 -25.55 28.19
CA VAL A 20 10.84 -24.56 28.47
C VAL A 20 10.46 -23.79 27.19
N GLU A 21 11.43 -23.46 26.33
CA GLU A 21 11.15 -22.81 25.03
C GLU A 21 10.37 -23.74 24.09
N LYS A 22 10.71 -25.03 24.03
CA LYS A 22 9.98 -26.06 23.27
C LYS A 22 8.56 -26.21 23.79
N TRP A 23 8.38 -26.38 25.09
CA TRP A 23 7.07 -26.46 25.74
C TRP A 23 6.20 -25.23 25.44
N CYS A 24 6.76 -24.03 25.58
CA CYS A 24 6.02 -22.81 25.28
C CYS A 24 5.64 -22.67 23.80
N ARG A 25 6.42 -23.28 22.89
CA ARG A 25 6.17 -23.29 21.45
C ARG A 25 5.07 -24.28 21.06
N GLU A 26 5.05 -25.44 21.69
CA GLU A 26 4.07 -26.52 21.44
C GLU A 26 2.77 -26.35 22.26
N CYS A 27 2.76 -25.47 23.27
CA CYS A 27 1.60 -25.26 24.13
C CYS A 27 0.39 -24.69 23.35
N HIS A 28 -0.65 -25.52 23.20
CA HIS A 28 -1.91 -25.19 22.52
C HIS A 28 -2.58 -23.92 23.08
N ALA A 29 -2.74 -23.83 24.40
CA ALA A 29 -3.36 -22.68 25.06
C ALA A 29 -2.58 -21.36 24.85
N CYS A 30 -1.25 -21.44 24.74
CA CYS A 30 -0.42 -20.28 24.42
C CYS A 30 -0.58 -19.88 22.95
N GLY A 31 -0.56 -20.84 22.03
CA GLY A 31 -0.75 -20.59 20.58
C GLY A 31 -2.12 -20.01 20.24
N ALA A 32 -3.19 -20.53 20.85
CA ALA A 32 -4.56 -20.05 20.63
C ALA A 32 -4.78 -18.59 21.08
N ARG A 33 -3.96 -18.10 22.02
CA ARG A 33 -4.04 -16.72 22.55
C ARG A 33 -3.04 -15.77 21.91
N LYS A 34 -1.83 -16.24 21.61
CA LYS A 34 -0.75 -15.42 21.06
C LYS A 34 -0.72 -15.60 19.55
N GLY A 35 -1.05 -14.53 18.83
CA GLY A 35 -0.83 -14.47 17.39
C GLY A 35 0.66 -14.49 17.00
N PRO A 36 0.96 -14.57 15.69
CA PRO A 36 2.32 -14.54 15.19
C PRO A 36 3.04 -13.26 15.64
N LYS A 37 4.29 -13.40 16.09
CA LYS A 37 5.12 -12.26 16.55
C LYS A 37 5.56 -11.36 15.40
N THR A 38 5.72 -11.94 14.21
CA THR A 38 6.15 -11.23 13.00
C THR A 38 4.98 -11.14 12.04
N ARG A 39 4.57 -9.91 11.69
CA ARG A 39 3.66 -9.71 10.56
C ARG A 39 4.46 -9.91 9.28
N THR A 40 4.03 -10.85 8.46
CA THR A 40 4.54 -11.00 7.10
C THR A 40 4.07 -9.82 6.27
N LYS A 41 4.94 -9.31 5.40
CA LYS A 41 4.57 -8.31 4.40
C LYS A 41 4.51 -9.03 3.05
N GLY A 42 3.36 -8.98 2.39
CA GLY A 42 3.22 -9.42 0.99
C GLY A 42 4.07 -8.56 0.07
N ARG A 43 4.35 -9.03 -1.16
CA ARG A 43 5.09 -8.24 -2.16
C ARG A 43 4.23 -7.11 -2.72
N LEU A 44 4.86 -5.98 -3.06
CA LEU A 44 4.17 -4.86 -3.68
C LEU A 44 3.73 -5.21 -5.11
N GLN A 45 2.45 -5.07 -5.38
CA GLN A 45 1.91 -5.13 -6.75
C GLN A 45 2.10 -3.78 -7.43
N ARG A 46 2.68 -3.80 -8.63
CA ARG A 46 2.85 -2.58 -9.45
C ARG A 46 1.63 -2.42 -10.33
N TYR A 47 1.10 -1.19 -10.36
CA TYR A 47 0.15 -0.78 -11.39
C TYR A 47 0.91 0.02 -12.43
N ASN A 48 0.95 -0.49 -13.66
CA ASN A 48 1.46 0.27 -14.80
C ASN A 48 0.32 1.15 -15.31
N VAL A 49 0.59 2.43 -15.50
CA VAL A 49 -0.35 3.41 -16.07
C VAL A 49 0.43 4.21 -17.10
N GLY A 50 -0.07 4.23 -18.34
CA GLY A 50 0.59 4.77 -19.52
C GLY A 50 -0.05 6.04 -20.08
N ALA A 51 -1.29 6.37 -19.70
CA ALA A 51 -2.01 7.53 -20.19
C ALA A 51 -2.88 8.20 -19.12
N PRO A 52 -3.23 9.50 -19.28
CA PRO A 52 -4.21 10.17 -18.42
C PRO A 52 -5.55 9.45 -18.45
N PHE A 53 -6.23 9.36 -17.30
CA PHE A 53 -7.56 8.76 -17.13
C PHE A 53 -7.65 7.25 -17.40
N GLU A 54 -6.53 6.58 -17.70
CA GLU A 54 -6.50 5.12 -17.82
C GLU A 54 -6.82 4.44 -16.48
N ARG A 55 -6.39 5.05 -15.37
CA ARG A 55 -6.70 4.56 -14.03
C ARG A 55 -6.86 5.71 -13.05
N MET A 56 -7.97 5.71 -12.33
CA MET A 56 -8.31 6.71 -11.34
C MET A 56 -8.62 6.05 -9.99
N ALA A 57 -8.17 6.67 -8.91
CA ALA A 57 -8.53 6.34 -7.55
C ALA A 57 -9.65 7.26 -7.08
N LEU A 58 -10.64 6.67 -6.41
CA LEU A 58 -11.71 7.38 -5.76
C LEU A 58 -11.71 6.99 -4.28
N ASP A 59 -11.73 7.99 -3.40
CA ASP A 59 -11.75 7.81 -1.96
C ASP A 59 -12.70 8.82 -1.31
N ILE A 60 -13.22 8.48 -0.13
CA ILE A 60 -14.13 9.34 0.63
C ILE A 60 -13.48 9.60 1.98
N LEU A 61 -13.07 10.85 2.21
CA LEU A 61 -12.55 11.28 3.49
C LEU A 61 -13.69 11.71 4.42
N GLY A 62 -13.78 11.07 5.59
CA GLY A 62 -14.67 11.50 6.67
C GLY A 62 -15.06 10.37 7.64
N PRO A 63 -15.95 10.67 8.59
CA PRO A 63 -16.68 11.94 8.76
C PRO A 63 -15.80 13.07 9.33
N LEU A 64 -15.93 14.27 8.74
CA LEU A 64 -15.34 15.53 9.19
C LEU A 64 -16.39 16.39 9.94
N PRO A 65 -15.96 17.44 10.67
CA PRO A 65 -16.88 18.40 11.27
C PRO A 65 -17.90 18.93 10.26
N VAL A 66 -19.16 19.04 10.71
CA VAL A 66 -20.26 19.45 9.83
C VAL A 66 -20.09 20.91 9.43
N THR A 67 -19.99 21.16 8.13
CA THR A 67 -20.03 22.53 7.60
C THR A 67 -21.41 23.15 7.79
N THR A 68 -21.52 24.47 7.61
CA THR A 68 -22.80 25.21 7.66
C THR A 68 -23.86 24.68 6.68
N ARG A 69 -23.44 23.99 5.61
CA ARG A 69 -24.33 23.37 4.61
C ARG A 69 -24.64 21.89 4.87
N GLY A 70 -24.22 21.34 6.01
CA GLY A 70 -24.47 19.94 6.34
C GLY A 70 -23.46 18.94 5.77
N ASN A 71 -22.46 19.37 5.00
CA ASN A 71 -21.44 18.48 4.45
C ASN A 71 -20.50 17.95 5.53
N ARG A 72 -20.20 16.64 5.47
CA ARG A 72 -19.30 15.92 6.40
C ARG A 72 -18.23 15.07 5.72
N TYR A 73 -18.24 15.01 4.39
CA TYR A 73 -17.37 14.13 3.62
C TYR A 73 -16.75 14.90 2.46
N VAL A 74 -15.55 14.49 2.07
CA VAL A 74 -14.86 14.98 0.88
C VAL A 74 -14.64 13.79 -0.04
N LEU A 75 -15.18 13.87 -1.26
CA LEU A 75 -14.87 12.93 -2.33
C LEU A 75 -13.53 13.32 -2.96
N VAL A 76 -12.54 12.45 -2.87
CA VAL A 76 -11.22 12.62 -3.47
C VAL A 76 -11.14 11.75 -4.70
N LEU A 77 -10.79 12.35 -5.84
CA LEU A 77 -10.59 11.66 -7.11
C LEU A 77 -9.21 12.02 -7.65
N MET A 78 -8.41 11.00 -7.95
CA MET A 78 -7.01 11.15 -8.35
C MET A 78 -6.72 10.28 -9.58
N ASP A 79 -6.19 10.89 -10.64
CA ASP A 79 -5.64 10.15 -11.78
C ASP A 79 -4.20 9.68 -11.48
N TYR A 80 -3.92 8.39 -11.69
CA TYR A 80 -2.63 7.79 -11.33
C TYR A 80 -1.48 8.20 -12.24
N PHE A 81 -1.78 8.67 -13.46
CA PHE A 81 -0.77 9.11 -14.42
C PHE A 81 -0.30 10.53 -14.11
N THR A 82 -1.24 11.46 -13.97
CA THR A 82 -0.96 12.89 -13.72
C THR A 82 -0.67 13.20 -12.26
N LYS A 83 -1.22 12.43 -11.31
CA LYS A 83 -0.98 12.52 -9.85
C LYS A 83 -1.20 13.92 -9.24
N TRP A 84 -2.08 14.70 -9.86
CA TRP A 84 -2.60 16.03 -9.47
C TRP A 84 -2.03 16.65 -8.17
N SER A 85 -1.12 17.64 -8.29
CA SER A 85 -1.12 18.94 -7.57
C SER A 85 0.27 19.63 -7.55
N ALA A 86 0.72 20.19 -8.68
CA ALA A 86 2.09 20.70 -8.96
C ALA A 86 3.06 19.63 -9.51
N ASP A 87 4.33 20.01 -9.78
CA ASP A 87 5.34 19.10 -10.31
C ASP A 87 5.47 17.87 -9.43
N HIS A 88 5.07 16.72 -9.96
CA HIS A 88 5.07 15.50 -9.17
C HIS A 88 6.44 14.84 -9.27
N GLU A 89 7.09 14.54 -8.13
CA GLU A 89 8.45 13.99 -8.06
C GLU A 89 8.66 12.78 -9.00
N ALA A 90 7.68 11.87 -9.03
CA ALA A 90 7.74 10.67 -9.86
C ALA A 90 7.53 10.91 -11.37
N THR A 91 6.90 12.01 -11.80
CA THR A 91 6.68 12.31 -13.24
C THR A 91 7.65 13.38 -13.74
N GLY A 92 8.08 14.29 -12.87
CA GLY A 92 8.89 15.47 -13.24
C GLY A 92 8.13 16.49 -14.07
N CYS A 93 6.79 16.40 -14.14
CA CYS A 93 5.96 17.30 -14.92
C CYS A 93 4.72 17.71 -14.12
N THR A 94 4.24 18.93 -14.36
CA THR A 94 2.94 19.36 -13.84
C THR A 94 1.80 18.59 -14.52
N PRO A 95 0.67 18.36 -13.82
CA PRO A 95 -0.54 17.80 -14.40
C PRO A 95 -1.04 18.57 -15.62
N ALA A 96 -0.95 19.91 -15.58
CA ALA A 96 -1.38 20.75 -16.70
C ALA A 96 -0.52 20.54 -17.95
N HIS A 97 0.79 20.34 -17.78
CA HIS A 97 1.67 20.00 -18.89
C HIS A 97 1.31 18.63 -19.48
N MET A 98 1.00 17.65 -18.63
CA MET A 98 0.60 16.31 -19.08
C MET A 98 -0.78 16.26 -19.73
N LEU A 99 -1.72 17.14 -19.35
CA LEU A 99 -3.08 17.17 -19.88
C LEU A 99 -3.23 18.08 -21.10
N PHE A 100 -2.59 19.25 -21.08
CA PHE A 100 -2.79 20.31 -22.06
C PHE A 100 -1.54 20.63 -22.89
N GLY A 101 -0.45 19.91 -22.66
CA GLY A 101 0.83 20.16 -23.31
C GLY A 101 1.49 21.46 -22.86
N ARG A 102 0.92 22.22 -21.92
CA ARG A 102 1.39 23.56 -21.50
C ARG A 102 1.27 23.78 -20.00
N THR A 103 2.07 24.69 -19.47
CA THR A 103 1.93 25.18 -18.09
C THR A 103 0.67 26.04 -17.96
N LEU A 104 0.02 26.01 -16.78
CA LEU A 104 -1.09 26.92 -16.49
C LEU A 104 -0.60 28.36 -16.50
N ARG A 105 -1.45 29.29 -16.97
CA ARG A 105 -1.18 30.71 -16.80
C ARG A 105 -1.36 31.07 -15.34
N LEU A 106 -0.29 31.55 -14.72
CA LEU A 106 -0.33 32.06 -13.35
C LEU A 106 -0.85 33.51 -13.36
N PRO A 107 -1.36 34.03 -12.22
CA PRO A 107 -1.80 35.42 -12.14
C PRO A 107 -0.73 36.43 -12.59
N CYS A 108 0.54 36.16 -12.31
CA CYS A 108 1.65 36.98 -12.79
C CYS A 108 1.79 36.95 -14.32
N ASP A 109 1.58 35.82 -14.99
CA ASP A 109 1.63 35.73 -16.47
C ASP A 109 0.53 36.56 -17.13
N ILE A 110 -0.62 36.73 -16.46
CA ILE A 110 -1.72 37.57 -16.93
C ILE A 110 -1.38 39.04 -16.75
N LEU A 111 -0.78 39.40 -15.61
CA LEU A 111 -0.45 40.79 -15.26
C LEU A 111 0.75 41.33 -16.06
N PHE A 112 1.79 40.52 -16.23
CA PHE A 112 3.05 40.94 -16.87
C PHE A 112 3.17 40.50 -18.32
N GLY A 113 2.25 39.65 -18.79
CA GLY A 113 2.28 39.07 -20.12
C GLY A 113 3.31 37.94 -20.24
N ARG A 114 3.10 37.06 -21.23
CA ARG A 114 4.03 36.01 -21.63
C ARG A 114 4.26 36.14 -23.13
N PRO A 115 5.48 35.93 -23.65
CA PRO A 115 5.70 35.92 -25.09
C PRO A 115 4.71 34.99 -25.78
N SER A 116 4.13 35.45 -26.90
CA SER A 116 3.09 34.71 -27.59
C SER A 116 3.69 33.56 -28.38
N ASP A 117 3.42 32.33 -27.95
CA ASP A 117 3.52 31.15 -28.81
C ASP A 117 2.31 31.11 -29.76
N THR A 118 2.08 32.18 -30.53
CA THR A 118 1.00 32.20 -31.54
C THR A 118 1.46 31.36 -32.72
N PRO A 119 0.85 30.19 -32.96
CA PRO A 119 1.14 29.37 -34.13
C PRO A 119 0.67 30.12 -35.38
N SER A 120 1.39 29.95 -36.48
CA SER A 120 1.08 30.64 -37.75
C SER A 120 -0.22 30.10 -38.35
N SER A 121 -0.61 28.87 -38.01
CA SER A 121 -1.88 28.25 -38.42
C SER A 121 -2.46 27.30 -37.36
N PRO A 122 -3.79 27.03 -37.39
CA PRO A 122 -4.40 26.00 -36.55
C PRO A 122 -3.81 24.60 -36.73
N ASN A 123 -3.40 24.22 -37.94
CA ASN A 123 -2.81 22.90 -38.19
C ASN A 123 -1.40 22.79 -37.56
N GLU A 124 -0.61 23.84 -37.66
CA GLU A 124 0.69 23.93 -36.98
C GLU A 124 0.53 23.82 -35.46
N TYR A 125 -0.49 24.47 -34.90
CA TYR A 125 -0.81 24.33 -33.47
C TYR A 125 -1.09 22.89 -33.07
N LEU A 126 -1.95 22.18 -33.82
CA LEU A 126 -2.34 20.81 -33.53
C LEU A 126 -1.14 19.86 -33.61
N ASN A 127 -0.35 19.95 -34.67
CA ASN A 127 0.86 19.13 -34.84
C ASN A 127 1.87 19.39 -33.71
N ASN A 128 2.07 20.65 -33.34
CA ASN A 128 2.96 21.02 -32.23
C ASN A 128 2.43 20.51 -30.90
N LEU A 129 1.11 20.57 -30.68
CA LEU A 129 0.47 20.06 -29.46
C LEU A 129 0.60 18.53 -29.35
N GLU A 130 0.36 17.82 -30.45
CA GLU A 130 0.50 16.36 -30.53
C GLU A 130 1.94 15.94 -30.19
N ALA A 131 2.93 16.51 -30.88
CA ALA A 131 4.34 16.23 -30.61
C ALA A 131 4.76 16.56 -29.16
N ARG A 132 4.23 17.65 -28.59
CA ARG A 132 4.46 18.01 -27.17
C ARG A 132 3.86 16.99 -26.22
N LEU A 133 2.61 16.58 -26.43
CA LEU A 133 1.95 15.60 -25.58
C LEU A 133 2.64 14.24 -25.67
N GLU A 134 3.00 13.80 -26.88
CA GLU A 134 3.73 12.55 -27.08
C GLU A 134 5.07 12.52 -26.33
N SER A 135 5.85 13.59 -26.45
CA SER A 135 7.15 13.70 -25.76
C SER A 135 7.00 13.75 -24.24
N VAL A 136 6.06 14.55 -23.72
CA VAL A 136 5.78 14.65 -22.28
C VAL A 136 5.28 13.31 -21.73
N HIS A 137 4.39 12.63 -22.44
CA HIS A 137 3.86 11.33 -22.01
C HIS A 137 4.94 10.25 -22.06
N ALA A 138 5.77 10.22 -23.11
CA ALA A 138 6.91 9.30 -23.19
C ALA A 138 7.86 9.48 -22.00
N PHE A 139 8.24 10.72 -21.70
CA PHE A 139 9.09 11.05 -20.55
C PHE A 139 8.44 10.66 -19.21
N ALA A 140 7.16 10.99 -19.03
CA ALA A 140 6.43 10.63 -17.81
C ALA A 140 6.32 9.12 -17.62
N ARG A 141 6.04 8.34 -18.69
CA ARG A 141 5.97 6.87 -18.65
C ARG A 141 7.28 6.26 -18.15
N GLU A 142 8.40 6.73 -18.66
CA GLU A 142 9.72 6.24 -18.24
C GLU A 142 9.98 6.53 -16.76
N ARG A 143 9.73 7.76 -16.31
CA ARG A 143 9.93 8.13 -14.90
C ARG A 143 8.99 7.41 -13.95
N ILE A 144 7.72 7.26 -14.31
CA ILE A 144 6.73 6.49 -13.53
C ILE A 144 7.22 5.04 -13.39
N LYS A 145 7.72 4.43 -14.47
CA LYS A 145 8.27 3.07 -14.46
C LYS A 145 9.46 2.96 -13.50
N LEU A 146 10.45 3.85 -13.62
CA LEU A 146 11.64 3.86 -12.76
C LEU A 146 11.29 4.10 -11.29
N ALA A 147 10.40 5.06 -11.01
CA ALA A 147 9.95 5.34 -9.65
C ALA A 147 9.20 4.14 -9.03
N SER A 148 8.35 3.47 -9.83
CA SER A 148 7.65 2.25 -9.43
C SER A 148 8.63 1.10 -9.12
N GLU A 149 9.70 0.95 -9.90
CA GLU A 149 10.75 -0.05 -9.67
C GLU A 149 11.53 0.21 -8.39
N ARG A 150 11.99 1.45 -8.19
CA ARG A 150 12.69 1.85 -6.96
C ARG A 150 11.82 1.60 -5.73
N MET A 151 10.54 1.97 -5.80
CA MET A 151 9.59 1.75 -4.71
C MET A 151 9.38 0.27 -4.43
N LYS A 152 9.20 -0.56 -5.46
CA LYS A 152 9.04 -2.01 -5.33
C LYS A 152 10.28 -2.64 -4.69
N THR A 153 11.48 -2.36 -5.18
CA THR A 153 12.72 -2.92 -4.64
C THR A 153 12.89 -2.55 -3.16
N ARG A 154 12.62 -1.28 -2.80
CA ARG A 154 12.68 -0.83 -1.40
C ARG A 154 11.65 -1.50 -0.51
N TYR A 155 10.43 -1.70 -1.00
CA TYR A 155 9.36 -2.32 -0.22
C TYR A 155 9.57 -3.84 -0.08
N ASP A 156 9.90 -4.50 -1.17
CA ASP A 156 10.06 -5.96 -1.24
C ASP A 156 11.30 -6.45 -0.50
N SER A 157 12.30 -5.61 -0.24
CA SER A 157 13.44 -5.95 0.63
C SER A 157 13.02 -6.33 2.05
N GLY A 158 11.87 -5.83 2.51
CA GLY A 158 11.25 -6.19 3.79
C GLY A 158 10.11 -7.21 3.67
N ALA A 159 9.83 -7.74 2.47
CA ALA A 159 8.74 -8.68 2.23
C ALA A 159 9.15 -10.11 2.59
N THR A 160 8.78 -10.53 3.79
CA THR A 160 8.94 -11.91 4.27
C THR A 160 7.69 -12.72 3.97
N GLY A 161 7.54 -13.17 2.71
CA GLY A 161 6.45 -14.09 2.36
C GLY A 161 6.64 -15.44 3.06
N HIS A 162 5.81 -15.76 4.04
CA HIS A 162 5.72 -17.14 4.52
C HIS A 162 4.91 -17.93 3.49
N HIS A 163 5.56 -18.89 2.84
CA HIS A 163 4.93 -19.76 1.87
C HIS A 163 4.47 -21.00 2.62
N PHE A 164 3.16 -21.12 2.81
CA PHE A 164 2.58 -22.34 3.34
C PHE A 164 2.55 -23.43 2.26
N LYS A 165 2.81 -24.67 2.67
CA LYS A 165 2.73 -25.87 1.84
C LYS A 165 1.59 -26.77 2.31
N GLU A 166 1.12 -27.61 1.40
CA GLU A 166 0.20 -28.69 1.75
C GLU A 166 0.87 -29.60 2.79
N GLY A 167 0.14 -29.94 3.85
CA GLY A 167 0.64 -30.66 5.01
C GLY A 167 1.12 -29.78 6.18
N ASP A 168 1.31 -28.47 5.99
CA ASP A 168 1.70 -27.58 7.09
C ASP A 168 0.56 -27.42 8.10
N GLN A 169 0.92 -27.38 9.39
CA GLN A 169 -0.01 -27.04 10.48
C GLN A 169 -0.07 -25.54 10.71
N VAL A 170 -1.27 -24.98 10.65
CA VAL A 170 -1.52 -23.54 10.79
C VAL A 170 -2.63 -23.24 11.78
N TRP A 171 -2.55 -22.06 12.38
CA TRP A 171 -3.62 -21.50 13.20
C TRP A 171 -4.49 -20.59 12.33
N MET A 172 -5.81 -20.79 12.36
CA MET A 172 -6.78 -19.97 11.64
C MET A 172 -7.24 -18.82 12.54
N TYR A 173 -7.16 -17.59 12.04
CA TYR A 173 -7.71 -16.43 12.75
C TYR A 173 -9.23 -16.38 12.61
N ASN A 174 -9.95 -16.52 13.71
CA ASN A 174 -11.41 -16.41 13.79
C ASN A 174 -11.80 -15.25 14.73
N PRO A 175 -12.14 -14.06 14.18
CA PRO A 175 -12.48 -12.88 14.98
C PRO A 175 -13.91 -12.88 15.55
N LYS A 176 -14.64 -14.01 15.49
CA LYS A 176 -16.02 -14.09 15.98
C LYS A 176 -16.09 -13.78 17.49
N ARG A 177 -16.79 -12.70 17.83
CA ARG A 177 -17.03 -12.30 19.22
C ARG A 177 -18.10 -13.19 19.85
N ARG A 178 -17.81 -13.73 21.04
CA ARG A 178 -18.78 -14.47 21.86
C ARG A 178 -19.43 -13.55 22.88
N ARG A 179 -20.77 -13.49 22.90
CA ARG A 179 -21.52 -12.74 23.92
C ARG A 179 -21.18 -13.29 25.31
N GLY A 180 -21.00 -12.41 26.29
CA GLY A 180 -20.63 -12.78 27.68
C GLY A 180 -19.12 -12.91 27.95
N LEU A 181 -18.26 -12.82 26.94
CA LEU A 181 -16.79 -12.83 27.10
C LEU A 181 -16.19 -11.48 26.72
N SER A 182 -15.27 -10.97 27.55
CA SER A 182 -14.45 -9.81 27.24
C SER A 182 -13.60 -10.06 25.98
N PRO A 183 -13.53 -9.10 25.02
CA PRO A 183 -12.70 -9.23 23.82
C PRO A 183 -11.22 -9.51 24.12
N LYS A 184 -10.71 -9.10 25.29
CA LYS A 184 -9.32 -9.34 25.70
C LYS A 184 -9.06 -10.78 26.16
N LEU A 185 -10.12 -11.50 26.55
CA LEU A 185 -10.03 -12.88 27.05
C LEU A 185 -10.44 -13.92 25.99
N GLN A 186 -10.90 -13.46 24.83
CA GLN A 186 -11.29 -14.34 23.72
C GLN A 186 -10.05 -14.92 23.02
N GLN A 187 -10.16 -16.19 22.63
CA GLN A 187 -9.18 -16.88 21.79
C GLN A 187 -9.60 -16.67 20.34
N ASN A 188 -8.83 -15.85 19.62
CA ASN A 188 -9.13 -15.54 18.22
C ASN A 188 -8.38 -16.46 17.25
N TRP A 189 -7.57 -17.40 17.75
CA TRP A 189 -6.86 -18.38 16.94
C TRP A 189 -7.41 -19.78 17.21
N GLU A 190 -7.88 -20.43 16.15
CA GLU A 190 -8.43 -21.78 16.17
C GLU A 190 -7.47 -22.74 15.46
N GLY A 191 -7.41 -23.99 15.90
CA GLY A 191 -6.55 -25.02 15.30
C GLY A 191 -5.77 -25.85 16.33
N PRO A 192 -4.65 -26.47 15.92
CA PRO A 192 -4.02 -26.38 14.59
C PRO A 192 -4.86 -27.08 13.50
N TYR A 193 -4.95 -26.45 12.32
CA TYR A 193 -5.51 -27.02 11.09
C TYR A 193 -4.38 -27.45 10.16
N THR A 194 -4.63 -28.46 9.32
CA THR A 194 -3.67 -28.89 8.29
C THR A 194 -4.09 -28.32 6.94
N ILE A 195 -3.14 -27.77 6.19
CA ILE A 195 -3.40 -27.30 4.83
C ILE A 195 -3.54 -28.51 3.90
N VAL A 196 -4.76 -28.74 3.40
CA VAL A 196 -5.05 -29.85 2.49
C VAL A 196 -4.65 -29.50 1.06
N LYS A 197 -4.91 -28.26 0.63
CA LYS A 197 -4.65 -27.84 -0.74
C LYS A 197 -4.31 -26.35 -0.82
N LYS A 198 -3.33 -25.99 -1.63
CA LYS A 198 -3.05 -24.59 -1.98
C LYS A 198 -3.83 -24.21 -3.23
N LEU A 199 -4.71 -23.20 -3.12
CA LEU A 199 -5.53 -22.75 -4.25
C LEU A 199 -4.83 -21.69 -5.10
N ASN A 200 -4.13 -20.72 -4.48
CA ASN A 200 -3.43 -19.62 -5.15
C ASN A 200 -2.22 -19.14 -4.33
N ASP A 201 -1.30 -18.42 -4.98
CA ASP A 201 -0.16 -17.75 -4.33
C ASP A 201 -0.49 -16.37 -3.75
N VAL A 202 -1.77 -15.98 -3.76
CA VAL A 202 -2.21 -14.69 -3.24
C VAL A 202 -2.18 -14.74 -1.71
N ILE A 203 -1.13 -14.14 -1.14
CA ILE A 203 -1.05 -13.72 0.27
C ILE A 203 -1.73 -12.35 0.41
#